data_AF-A0A355A876-F1
#
_entry.id   AF-A0A355A876-F1
#
_cell.length_a   1.000
_cell.length_b   1.000
_cell.length_c   1.000
_cell.angle_alpha   90.00
_cell.angle_beta   90.00
_cell.angle_gamma   90.00
#
_symmetry.space_group_name_H-M   'P 1'
#
loop_
_entity.id
_entity.type
_entity.pdbx_description
1 polymer ?
#
loop_
_entity_poly.entity_id
_entity_poly.type
_entity_poly.pdbx_seq_one_letter_code
_entity_poly.pdbx_strand_id
1 'polypeptide(L)'
;MLRKEKNKSYRILVFVIGVIASVTVLSPIIWIILTSFKDVKEIYTVPLTIWPRKFVWTNYLTVVEGLPEFPTYFFNSIKVTIGTLLLVLPASAAAGYALGRREFPGKAIINLFIIAILAIPFLVFLIPLYIIEDILNMLDTNIGLILPYAALNLPLGILVMQASYREIPSELEDSARIDGANAFQTWFQIMTPLVITGLAA
;
A
#
# COMPACT_ATOMS: atom_id res chain seq x y z
N MET A 1 30.19 -16.94 9.48
CA MET A 1 30.21 -16.57 8.05
C MET A 1 30.88 -15.21 7.92
N LEU A 2 32.17 -15.18 7.59
CA LEU A 2 33.01 -13.98 7.64
C LEU A 2 32.57 -13.00 6.54
N ARG A 3 32.16 -11.78 6.93
CA ARG A 3 31.82 -10.66 6.04
C ARG A 3 33.09 -10.27 5.29
N LYS A 4 33.31 -10.82 4.08
CA LYS A 4 34.39 -10.38 3.17
C LYS A 4 34.32 -8.85 3.11
N GLU A 5 35.38 -8.17 3.55
CA GLU A 5 35.46 -6.72 3.48
C GLU A 5 35.34 -6.31 2.02
N LYS A 6 34.16 -5.82 1.62
CA LYS A 6 33.91 -5.35 0.27
C LYS A 6 34.91 -4.22 -0.01
N ASN A 7 35.67 -4.36 -1.10
CA ASN A 7 36.69 -3.40 -1.53
C ASN A 7 36.14 -1.97 -1.48
N LYS A 8 36.92 -1.02 -0.94
CA LYS A 8 36.54 0.39 -0.77
C LYS A 8 35.97 0.99 -2.06
N SER A 9 36.53 0.64 -3.22
CA SER A 9 36.05 1.10 -4.53
C SER A 9 34.64 0.62 -4.87
N TYR A 10 34.30 -0.62 -4.50
CA TYR A 10 32.94 -1.15 -4.69
C TYR A 10 31.93 -0.40 -3.81
N ARG A 11 32.29 -0.09 -2.55
CA ARG A 11 31.41 0.69 -1.66
C ARG A 11 31.15 2.10 -2.20
N ILE A 12 32.18 2.75 -2.73
CA ILE A 12 32.07 4.07 -3.36
C ILE A 12 31.18 3.99 -4.59
N LEU A 13 31.37 2.99 -5.45
CA LEU A 13 30.54 2.80 -6.64
C LEU A 13 29.05 2.60 -6.28
N VAL A 14 28.75 1.72 -5.31
CA VAL A 14 27.38 1.52 -4.83
C VAL A 14 26.80 2.81 -4.25
N PHE A 15 27.59 3.58 -3.50
CA PHE A 15 27.14 4.85 -2.93
C PHE A 15 26.82 5.88 -4.02
N VAL A 16 27.70 6.04 -5.02
CA VAL A 16 27.48 6.97 -6.15
C VAL A 16 26.23 6.58 -6.94
N ILE A 17 26.05 5.29 -7.25
CA ILE A 17 24.84 4.80 -7.92
C ILE A 17 23.60 5.08 -7.06
N GLY A 18 23.68 4.85 -5.75
CA GLY A 18 22.60 5.14 -4.81
C GLY A 18 22.22 6.62 -4.81
N VAL A 19 23.20 7.53 -4.75
CA VAL A 19 22.97 8.98 -4.80
C VAL A 19 22.32 9.40 -6.11
N ILE A 20 22.82 8.90 -7.25
CA ILE A 20 22.24 9.20 -8.57
C ILE A 20 20.78 8.73 -8.61
N ALA A 21 20.52 7.49 -8.20
CA ALA A 21 19.16 6.94 -8.14
C ALA A 21 18.24 7.78 -7.25
N SER A 22 18.70 8.17 -6.05
CA SER A 22 17.94 9.04 -5.14
C SER A 22 17.63 10.40 -5.77
N VAL A 23 18.60 11.04 -6.42
CA VAL A 23 18.39 12.34 -7.09
C VAL A 23 17.38 12.19 -8.23
N THR A 24 17.47 11.12 -9.03
CA THR A 24 16.53 10.87 -10.13
C THR A 24 15.10 10.69 -9.60
N VAL A 25 14.92 9.87 -8.56
CA VAL A 25 13.59 9.60 -7.95
C VAL A 25 13.02 10.82 -7.25
N LEU A 26 13.85 11.61 -6.57
CA LEU A 26 13.40 12.81 -5.85
C LEU A 26 13.18 14.02 -6.76
N SER A 27 13.81 14.06 -7.94
CA SER A 27 13.69 15.21 -8.84
C SER A 27 12.26 15.60 -9.21
N PRO A 28 11.31 14.69 -9.58
CA PRO A 28 9.92 15.08 -9.84
C PRO A 28 9.20 15.58 -8.59
N ILE A 29 9.50 15.02 -7.40
CA ILE A 29 8.89 15.46 -6.14
C ILE A 29 9.34 16.88 -5.80
N ILE A 30 10.65 17.12 -5.88
CA ILE A 30 11.23 18.45 -5.68
C ILE A 30 10.64 19.43 -6.72
N TRP A 31 10.49 19.01 -7.97
CA TRP A 31 9.88 19.84 -9.01
C TRP A 31 8.44 20.23 -8.68
N ILE A 32 7.61 19.28 -8.21
CA ILE A 32 6.21 19.57 -7.82
C ILE A 32 6.17 20.54 -6.64
N ILE A 33 7.03 20.36 -5.64
CA ILE A 33 7.11 21.26 -4.48
C ILE A 33 7.57 22.66 -4.91
N LEU A 34 8.57 22.78 -5.77
CA LEU A 34 8.98 24.09 -6.28
C LEU A 34 7.86 24.71 -7.13
N THR A 35 7.17 23.92 -7.93
CA THR A 35 6.09 24.39 -8.81
C THR A 35 4.86 24.85 -8.04
N SER A 36 4.55 24.28 -6.88
CA SER A 36 3.44 24.76 -6.03
C SER A 36 3.66 26.17 -5.49
N PHE A 37 4.90 26.68 -5.51
CA PHE A 37 5.23 28.07 -5.15
C PHE A 37 5.28 29.03 -6.34
N LYS A 38 5.09 28.57 -7.58
CA LYS A 38 5.13 29.43 -8.78
C LYS A 38 3.78 30.06 -9.05
N ASP A 39 3.79 31.18 -9.76
CA ASP A 39 2.56 31.73 -10.33
C ASP A 39 2.17 30.96 -11.61
N VAL A 40 0.88 30.95 -11.95
CA VAL A 40 0.37 30.20 -13.12
C VAL A 40 1.10 30.59 -14.41
N LYS A 41 1.46 31.86 -14.59
CA LYS A 41 2.19 32.31 -15.78
C LYS A 41 3.60 31.73 -15.81
N GLU A 42 4.32 31.74 -14.68
CA GLU A 42 5.66 31.16 -14.55
C GLU A 42 5.68 29.66 -14.88
N ILE A 43 4.65 28.90 -14.50
CA ILE A 43 4.55 27.45 -14.78
C ILE A 43 4.64 27.15 -16.28
N TYR A 44 4.08 28.02 -17.13
CA TYR A 44 4.04 27.82 -18.59
C TYR A 44 5.12 28.63 -19.34
N THR A 45 6.10 29.21 -18.66
CA THR A 45 7.18 29.95 -19.32
C THR A 45 8.16 29.04 -20.07
N VAL A 46 8.69 29.55 -21.19
CA VAL A 46 9.78 28.91 -21.95
C VAL A 46 10.99 29.87 -21.96
N PRO A 47 12.18 29.46 -21.47
CA PRO A 47 12.49 28.17 -20.87
C PRO A 47 11.84 27.98 -19.48
N LEU A 48 11.55 26.74 -19.13
CA LEU A 48 11.00 26.38 -17.81
C LEU A 48 11.95 26.82 -16.70
N THR A 49 11.44 27.53 -15.69
CA THR A 49 12.21 27.85 -14.48
C THR A 49 12.21 26.65 -13.54
N ILE A 50 13.38 26.27 -13.01
CA ILE A 50 13.46 25.24 -11.96
C ILE A 50 13.05 25.83 -10.62
N TRP A 51 13.77 26.90 -10.23
CA TRP A 51 13.52 27.65 -9.00
C TRP A 51 12.44 28.70 -9.23
N PRO A 52 11.48 28.86 -8.30
CA PRO A 52 10.50 29.94 -8.37
C PRO A 52 11.19 31.29 -8.38
N ARG A 53 10.83 32.16 -9.33
CA ARG A 53 11.33 33.55 -9.34
C ARG A 53 10.79 34.33 -8.13
N LYS A 54 9.58 34.01 -7.71
CA LYS A 54 8.93 34.53 -6.52
C LYS A 54 8.20 33.39 -5.82
N PHE A 55 8.38 33.27 -4.50
CA PHE A 55 7.64 32.30 -3.70
C PHE A 55 6.22 32.81 -3.45
N VAL A 56 5.24 32.18 -4.08
CA VAL A 56 3.80 32.51 -3.99
C VAL A 56 3.12 31.59 -2.97
N TRP A 57 3.34 31.86 -1.67
CA TRP A 57 2.72 31.11 -0.57
C TRP A 57 1.18 31.20 -0.56
N THR A 58 0.64 32.26 -1.15
CA THR A 58 -0.81 32.48 -1.26
C THR A 58 -1.51 31.37 -2.03
N ASN A 59 -0.81 30.60 -2.88
CA ASN A 59 -1.39 29.43 -3.55
C ASN A 59 -2.01 28.43 -2.56
N TYR A 60 -1.41 28.27 -1.37
CA TYR A 60 -1.95 27.39 -0.33
C TYR A 60 -3.19 27.99 0.34
N LEU A 61 -3.18 29.30 0.61
CA LEU A 61 -4.36 30.02 1.13
C LEU A 61 -5.51 29.98 0.13
N THR A 62 -5.24 30.13 -1.17
CA THR A 62 -6.26 30.01 -2.21
C THR A 62 -6.92 28.63 -2.22
N VAL A 63 -6.18 27.55 -1.93
CA VAL A 63 -6.77 26.22 -1.82
C VAL A 63 -7.59 26.08 -0.54
N VAL A 64 -7.08 26.53 0.60
CA VAL A 64 -7.76 26.32 1.89
C VAL A 64 -8.96 27.25 2.08
N GLU A 65 -8.85 28.51 1.65
CA GLU A 65 -9.89 29.54 1.81
C GLU A 65 -10.77 29.69 0.57
N GLY A 66 -10.22 29.44 -0.63
CA GLY A 66 -10.93 29.60 -1.90
C GLY A 66 -11.67 28.35 -2.37
N LEU A 67 -11.45 27.18 -1.74
CA LEU A 67 -12.21 25.94 -1.98
C LEU A 67 -12.82 25.46 -0.65
N PRO A 68 -14.04 25.91 -0.30
CA PRO A 68 -14.71 25.52 0.94
C PRO A 68 -14.84 24.00 1.15
N GLU A 69 -14.88 23.23 0.06
CA GLU A 69 -15.03 21.77 0.05
C GLU A 69 -13.70 21.03 0.25
N PHE A 70 -12.55 21.70 0.14
CA PHE A 70 -11.23 21.07 0.23
C PHE A 70 -11.05 20.23 1.52
N PRO A 71 -11.41 20.73 2.72
CA PRO A 71 -11.34 19.92 3.94
C PRO A 71 -12.18 18.63 3.82
N THR A 72 -13.36 18.71 3.21
CA THR A 72 -14.24 17.55 3.01
C THR A 72 -13.58 16.51 2.09
N TYR A 73 -12.95 16.93 0.98
CA TYR A 73 -12.22 16.03 0.08
C TYR A 73 -11.04 15.34 0.78
N PHE A 74 -10.30 16.12 1.58
CA PHE A 74 -9.20 15.60 2.37
C PHE A 74 -9.67 14.55 3.40
N PHE A 75 -10.73 14.87 4.16
CA PHE A 75 -11.29 13.94 5.14
C PHE A 75 -11.94 12.71 4.50
N ASN A 76 -12.59 12.85 3.34
CA ASN A 76 -13.11 11.69 2.60
C ASN A 76 -11.97 10.76 2.17
N SER A 77 -10.86 11.31 1.68
CA SER A 77 -9.66 10.52 1.32
C SER A 77 -9.10 9.75 2.52
N ILE A 78 -9.01 10.40 3.69
CA ILE A 78 -8.60 9.74 4.94
C ILE A 78 -9.58 8.64 5.33
N LYS A 79 -10.89 8.92 5.32
CA LYS A 79 -11.94 7.94 5.68
C LYS A 79 -11.90 6.73 4.77
N VAL A 80 -11.79 6.93 3.45
CA VAL A 80 -11.73 5.84 2.47
C VAL A 80 -10.46 5.03 2.66
N THR A 81 -9.31 5.68 2.87
CA THR A 81 -8.03 5.00 3.10
C THR A 81 -8.06 4.16 4.37
N ILE A 82 -8.43 4.76 5.51
CA ILE A 82 -8.50 4.05 6.80
C ILE A 82 -9.53 2.94 6.74
N GLY A 83 -10.73 3.20 6.19
CA GLY A 83 -11.78 2.19 6.06
C GLY A 83 -11.33 0.99 5.22
N THR A 84 -10.61 1.24 4.12
CA THR A 84 -10.02 0.19 3.29
C THR A 84 -8.99 -0.61 4.08
N LEU A 85 -8.04 0.06 4.77
CA LEU A 85 -7.00 -0.61 5.55
C LEU A 85 -7.58 -1.47 6.69
N LEU A 86 -8.63 -0.98 7.37
CA LEU A 86 -9.31 -1.72 8.43
C LEU A 86 -9.95 -3.03 7.95
N LEU A 87 -10.31 -3.12 6.66
CA LEU A 87 -10.81 -4.35 6.06
C LEU A 87 -9.67 -5.23 5.54
N VAL A 88 -8.72 -4.64 4.81
CA VAL A 88 -7.67 -5.38 4.12
C VAL A 88 -6.68 -6.01 5.08
N LEU A 89 -6.19 -5.28 6.09
CA LEU A 89 -5.15 -5.77 6.98
C LEU A 89 -5.56 -7.03 7.78
N PRO A 90 -6.67 -7.03 8.54
CA PRO A 90 -7.05 -8.22 9.30
C PRO A 90 -7.43 -9.40 8.40
N ALA A 91 -8.14 -9.14 7.29
CA ALA A 91 -8.57 -10.20 6.39
C ALA A 91 -7.39 -10.83 5.64
N SER A 92 -6.45 -10.02 5.14
CA SER A 92 -5.23 -10.53 4.49
C SER A 92 -4.32 -11.26 5.46
N ALA A 93 -4.18 -10.81 6.70
CA ALA A 93 -3.42 -11.52 7.73
C ALA A 93 -4.05 -12.87 8.06
N ALA A 94 -5.37 -12.93 8.27
CA ALA A 94 -6.06 -14.17 8.60
C ALA A 94 -6.01 -15.18 7.42
N ALA A 95 -6.34 -14.72 6.21
CA ALA A 95 -6.34 -15.57 5.02
C ALA A 95 -4.91 -15.98 4.62
N GLY A 96 -3.95 -15.06 4.69
CA GLY A 96 -2.54 -15.33 4.44
C GLY A 96 -1.97 -16.35 5.42
N TYR A 97 -2.34 -16.28 6.70
CA TYR A 97 -1.96 -17.29 7.69
C TYR A 97 -2.54 -18.66 7.35
N ALA A 98 -3.85 -18.73 7.10
CA ALA A 98 -4.52 -19.99 6.75
C ALA A 98 -3.92 -20.62 5.47
N LEU A 99 -3.78 -19.85 4.40
CA LEU A 99 -3.24 -20.31 3.13
C LEU A 99 -1.71 -20.54 3.16
N GLY A 100 -1.00 -19.90 4.10
CA GLY A 100 0.45 -20.06 4.27
C GLY A 100 0.81 -21.28 5.11
N ARG A 101 0.03 -21.56 6.15
CA ARG A 101 0.41 -22.47 7.25
C ARG A 101 -0.46 -23.71 7.38
N ARG A 102 -1.69 -23.69 6.86
CA ARG A 102 -2.61 -24.83 6.95
C ARG A 102 -2.66 -25.59 5.64
N GLU A 103 -2.80 -26.90 5.74
CA GLU A 103 -3.14 -27.78 4.62
C GLU A 103 -4.61 -28.15 4.70
N PHE A 104 -5.35 -27.90 3.62
CA PHE A 104 -6.78 -28.18 3.54
C PHE A 104 -7.20 -28.37 2.07
N PRO A 105 -8.25 -29.17 1.80
CA PRO A 105 -8.73 -29.40 0.44
C PRO A 105 -9.16 -28.08 -0.23
N GLY A 106 -8.77 -27.88 -1.50
CA GLY A 106 -9.10 -26.68 -2.27
C GLY A 106 -8.13 -25.50 -2.12
N LYS A 107 -7.12 -25.57 -1.23
CA LYS A 107 -6.07 -24.54 -1.06
C LYS A 107 -5.42 -24.09 -2.37
N ALA A 108 -5.09 -25.04 -3.25
CA ALA A 108 -4.46 -24.74 -4.54
C ALA A 108 -5.40 -23.95 -5.48
N ILE A 109 -6.69 -24.29 -5.47
CA ILE A 109 -7.71 -23.61 -6.28
C ILE A 109 -7.92 -22.18 -5.78
N ILE A 110 -7.99 -21.98 -4.46
CA ILE A 110 -8.11 -20.63 -3.87
C ILE A 110 -6.89 -19.77 -4.23
N ASN A 111 -5.67 -20.31 -4.08
CA ASN A 111 -4.46 -19.59 -4.48
C ASN A 111 -4.44 -19.25 -5.98
N LEU A 112 -4.93 -20.16 -6.83
CA LEU A 112 -5.04 -19.91 -8.26
C LEU A 112 -6.00 -18.74 -8.55
N PHE A 113 -7.17 -18.69 -7.89
CA PHE A 113 -8.10 -17.57 -8.03
C PHE A 113 -7.51 -16.24 -7.56
N ILE A 114 -6.83 -16.23 -6.41
CA ILE A 114 -6.14 -15.04 -5.89
C ILE A 114 -5.15 -14.49 -6.93
N ILE A 115 -4.33 -15.35 -7.52
CA ILE A 115 -3.37 -14.97 -8.55
C ILE A 115 -4.08 -14.53 -9.84
N ALA A 116 -5.14 -15.22 -10.23
CA ALA A 116 -5.90 -14.88 -11.45
C ALA A 116 -6.54 -13.50 -11.37
N ILE A 117 -7.06 -13.10 -10.20
CA ILE A 117 -7.65 -11.76 -10.01
C ILE A 117 -6.58 -10.67 -10.22
N LEU A 118 -5.35 -10.88 -9.75
CA LEU A 118 -4.25 -9.92 -9.92
C LEU A 118 -3.79 -9.76 -11.37
N ALA A 119 -4.04 -10.76 -12.22
CA ALA A 119 -3.70 -10.70 -13.65
C ALA A 119 -4.69 -9.85 -14.47
N ILE A 120 -5.91 -9.64 -13.95
CA ILE A 120 -6.96 -8.89 -14.65
C ILE A 120 -6.71 -7.39 -14.47
N PRO A 121 -6.65 -6.61 -15.56
CA PRO A 121 -6.47 -5.17 -15.46
C PRO A 121 -7.68 -4.48 -14.82
N PHE A 122 -7.41 -3.54 -13.91
CA PHE A 122 -8.44 -2.85 -13.12
C PHE A 122 -9.60 -2.28 -13.94
N LEU A 123 -9.32 -1.74 -15.14
CA LEU A 123 -10.32 -1.12 -16.02
C LEU A 123 -11.46 -2.07 -16.40
N VAL A 124 -11.22 -3.39 -16.41
CA VAL A 124 -12.25 -4.39 -16.72
C VAL A 124 -13.32 -4.46 -15.63
N PHE A 125 -12.97 -4.14 -14.39
CA PHE A 125 -13.90 -4.17 -13.26
C PHE A 125 -14.78 -2.92 -13.17
N LEU A 126 -14.46 -1.83 -13.88
CA LEU A 126 -15.13 -0.54 -13.69
C LEU A 126 -16.65 -0.61 -13.97
N ILE A 127 -17.05 -1.18 -15.11
CA ILE A 127 -18.47 -1.31 -15.48
C ILE A 127 -19.21 -2.27 -14.53
N PRO A 128 -18.70 -3.50 -14.27
CA PRO A 128 -19.33 -4.39 -13.29
C PRO A 128 -19.47 -3.79 -11.90
N LEU A 129 -18.45 -3.09 -11.40
CA LEU A 129 -18.48 -2.45 -10.08
C LEU A 129 -19.55 -1.36 -10.03
N TYR A 130 -19.63 -0.51 -11.05
CA TYR A 130 -20.69 0.50 -11.15
C TYR A 130 -22.09 -0.13 -11.08
N ILE A 131 -22.33 -1.20 -11.83
CA ILE A 131 -23.63 -1.89 -11.83
C ILE A 131 -23.93 -2.48 -10.44
N ILE A 132 -22.94 -3.08 -9.79
CA ILE A 132 -23.11 -3.63 -8.44
C ILE A 132 -23.42 -2.52 -7.44
N GLU A 133 -22.69 -1.40 -7.48
CA GLU A 133 -22.93 -0.26 -6.59
C GLU A 133 -24.30 0.38 -6.82
N ASP A 134 -24.77 0.47 -8.07
CA ASP A 134 -26.11 0.95 -8.41
C ASP A 134 -27.19 0.05 -7.79
N ILE A 135 -27.08 -1.27 -8.01
CA ILE A 135 -28.02 -2.26 -7.44
C ILE A 135 -28.04 -2.21 -5.92
N LEU A 136 -26.88 -2.01 -5.29
CA LEU A 136 -26.73 -1.93 -3.84
C LEU A 136 -27.07 -0.54 -3.28
N ASN A 137 -27.43 0.44 -4.12
CA ASN A 137 -27.67 1.84 -3.73
C ASN A 137 -26.46 2.46 -2.98
N MET A 138 -25.26 2.13 -3.43
CA MET A 138 -23.98 2.57 -2.86
C MET A 138 -23.30 3.67 -3.68
N LEU A 139 -23.89 4.07 -4.81
CA LEU A 139 -23.37 5.16 -5.62
C LEU A 139 -23.28 6.47 -4.81
N ASP A 140 -22.25 7.26 -5.11
CA ASP A 140 -21.96 8.54 -4.44
C ASP A 140 -21.77 8.44 -2.92
N THR A 141 -21.26 7.30 -2.44
CA THR A 141 -20.93 7.10 -1.03
C THR A 141 -19.49 6.69 -0.82
N ASN A 142 -18.92 7.03 0.34
CA ASN A 142 -17.58 6.57 0.74
C ASN A 142 -17.51 5.04 0.85
N ILE A 143 -18.61 4.36 1.20
CA ILE A 143 -18.62 2.89 1.31
C ILE A 143 -18.58 2.23 -0.07
N GLY A 144 -19.16 2.88 -1.09
CA GLY A 144 -19.01 2.52 -2.50
C GLY A 144 -17.56 2.56 -2.98
N LEU A 145 -16.68 3.34 -2.34
CA LEU A 145 -15.24 3.31 -2.64
C LEU A 145 -14.48 2.31 -1.76
N ILE A 146 -14.80 2.23 -0.47
CA ILE A 146 -14.09 1.38 0.50
C ILE A 146 -14.17 -0.10 0.13
N LEU A 147 -15.36 -0.60 -0.23
CA LEU A 147 -15.53 -2.04 -0.47
C LEU A 147 -14.81 -2.52 -1.75
N PRO A 148 -14.93 -1.85 -2.91
CA PRO A 148 -14.15 -2.21 -4.09
C PRO A 148 -12.64 -2.09 -3.87
N TYR A 149 -12.18 -1.02 -3.20
CA TYR A 149 -10.76 -0.89 -2.87
C TYR A 149 -10.29 -2.03 -1.96
N ALA A 150 -11.08 -2.43 -0.96
CA ALA A 150 -10.72 -3.57 -0.13
C ALA A 150 -10.66 -4.86 -0.96
N ALA A 151 -11.69 -5.15 -1.76
CA ALA A 151 -11.77 -6.34 -2.59
C ALA A 151 -10.61 -6.46 -3.59
N LEU A 152 -10.18 -5.34 -4.20
CA LEU A 152 -9.11 -5.33 -5.19
C LEU A 152 -7.71 -5.42 -4.58
N ASN A 153 -7.52 -4.93 -3.35
CA ASN A 153 -6.22 -4.98 -2.66
C ASN A 153 -6.01 -6.26 -1.85
N LEU A 154 -7.08 -6.93 -1.44
CA LEU A 154 -7.01 -8.19 -0.66
C LEU A 154 -6.14 -9.27 -1.31
N PRO A 155 -6.23 -9.57 -2.62
CA PRO A 155 -5.44 -10.64 -3.22
C PRO A 155 -3.93 -10.44 -3.04
N LEU A 156 -3.43 -9.21 -3.25
CA LEU A 156 -2.02 -8.90 -3.04
C LEU A 156 -1.63 -9.02 -1.56
N GLY A 157 -2.43 -8.44 -0.66
CA GLY A 157 -2.19 -8.54 0.78
C GLY A 157 -2.13 -10.00 1.25
N ILE A 158 -3.03 -10.86 0.75
CA ILE A 158 -3.03 -12.29 1.09
C ILE A 158 -1.73 -12.96 0.64
N LEU A 159 -1.22 -12.66 -0.56
CA LEU A 159 0.04 -13.23 -1.05
C LEU A 159 1.25 -12.77 -0.23
N VAL A 160 1.32 -11.48 0.12
CA VAL A 160 2.38 -10.93 0.97
C VAL A 160 2.35 -11.58 2.36
N MET A 161 1.17 -11.66 2.98
CA MET A 161 1.03 -12.31 4.29
C MET A 161 1.31 -13.81 4.22
N GLN A 162 0.87 -14.50 3.16
CA GLN A 162 1.18 -15.90 2.94
C GLN A 162 2.68 -16.16 2.87
N ALA A 163 3.43 -15.32 2.13
CA ALA A 163 4.88 -15.40 2.07
C ALA A 163 5.51 -15.14 3.45
N SER A 164 5.08 -14.06 4.12
CA SER A 164 5.60 -13.67 5.44
C SER A 164 5.43 -14.76 6.50
N TYR A 165 4.24 -15.38 6.59
CA TYR A 165 4.02 -16.46 7.56
C TYR A 165 4.81 -17.73 7.24
N ARG A 166 5.11 -18.01 5.96
CA ARG A 166 5.91 -19.19 5.58
C ARG A 166 7.37 -19.09 6.01
N GLU A 167 7.89 -17.88 6.21
CA GLU A 167 9.26 -17.67 6.71
C GLU A 167 9.41 -18.01 8.21
N ILE A 168 8.30 -18.05 8.95
CA ILE A 168 8.33 -18.32 10.38
C ILE A 168 8.48 -19.83 10.65
N PRO A 169 9.41 -20.26 11.53
CA PRO A 169 9.58 -21.66 11.88
C PRO A 169 8.30 -22.29 12.46
N SER A 170 7.96 -23.53 12.08
CA SER A 170 6.73 -24.23 12.54
C SER A 170 6.76 -24.64 14.00
N GLU A 171 7.95 -24.77 14.58
CA GLU A 171 8.18 -25.13 15.98
C GLU A 171 7.52 -24.13 16.95
N LEU A 172 7.34 -22.87 16.54
CA LEU A 172 6.64 -21.86 17.33
C LEU A 172 5.14 -22.16 17.47
N GLU A 173 4.51 -22.67 16.40
CA GLU A 173 3.10 -23.11 16.47
C GLU A 173 2.95 -24.38 17.31
N ASP A 174 3.91 -25.30 17.22
CA ASP A 174 3.87 -26.54 18.00
C ASP A 174 4.07 -26.25 19.49
N SER A 175 4.98 -25.33 19.82
CA SER A 175 5.19 -24.86 21.20
C SER A 175 3.92 -24.20 21.75
N ALA A 176 3.28 -23.33 20.96
CA ALA A 176 2.02 -22.69 21.33
C ALA A 176 0.91 -23.71 21.64
N ARG A 177 0.82 -24.78 20.84
CA ARG A 177 -0.16 -25.85 21.05
C ARG A 177 0.12 -26.66 22.32
N ILE A 178 1.40 -26.91 22.63
CA ILE A 178 1.81 -27.56 23.89
C ILE A 178 1.43 -26.69 25.09
N ASP A 179 1.58 -25.37 24.99
CA ASP A 179 1.16 -24.40 26.01
C ASP A 179 -0.37 -24.19 26.07
N GLY A 180 -1.15 -24.92 25.27
CA GLY A 180 -2.61 -24.90 25.28
C GLY A 180 -3.25 -23.74 24.51
N ALA A 181 -2.47 -23.00 23.70
CA ALA A 181 -3.01 -21.94 22.86
C ALA A 181 -3.90 -22.52 21.75
N ASN A 182 -5.10 -21.97 21.59
CA ASN A 182 -5.98 -22.31 20.47
C ASN A 182 -5.47 -21.71 19.14
N ALA A 183 -6.10 -22.09 18.03
CA ALA A 183 -5.66 -21.65 16.69
C ALA A 183 -5.70 -20.12 16.50
N PHE A 184 -6.71 -19.45 17.05
CA PHE A 184 -6.84 -17.99 16.98
C PHE A 184 -5.78 -17.30 17.86
N GLN A 185 -5.55 -17.79 19.07
CA GLN A 185 -4.50 -17.30 19.96
C GLN A 185 -3.12 -17.48 19.33
N THR A 186 -2.84 -18.66 18.76
CA THR A 186 -1.58 -18.94 18.05
C THR A 186 -1.39 -17.94 16.90
N TRP A 187 -2.42 -17.73 16.09
CA TRP A 187 -2.37 -16.78 14.98
C TRP A 187 -2.16 -15.34 15.46
N PHE A 188 -3.02 -14.85 16.36
CA PHE A 188 -3.09 -13.43 16.72
C PHE A 188 -2.00 -13.01 17.71
N GLN A 189 -1.68 -13.84 18.70
CA GLN A 189 -0.77 -13.49 19.80
C GLN A 189 0.68 -13.92 19.54
N ILE A 190 0.91 -14.92 18.68
CA ILE A 190 2.26 -15.48 18.46
C ILE A 190 2.71 -15.22 17.03
N MET A 191 1.96 -15.69 16.03
CA MET A 191 2.42 -15.64 14.64
C MET A 191 2.34 -14.23 14.05
N THR A 192 1.26 -13.49 14.30
CA THR A 192 1.02 -12.17 13.71
C THR A 192 2.03 -11.11 14.17
N PRO A 193 2.41 -11.02 15.47
CA PRO A 193 3.44 -10.07 15.91
C PRO A 193 4.81 -10.32 15.26
N LEU A 194 5.14 -11.56 14.92
CA LEU A 194 6.41 -11.92 14.26
C LEU A 194 6.48 -11.48 12.81
N VAL A 195 5.32 -11.26 12.16
CA VAL A 195 5.21 -10.80 10.78
C VAL A 195 4.67 -9.37 10.67
N ILE A 196 4.77 -8.58 11.74
CA ILE A 196 4.27 -7.19 11.74
C ILE A 196 4.92 -6.34 10.64
N THR A 197 6.16 -6.67 10.25
CA THR A 197 6.84 -6.03 9.12
C THR A 197 6.18 -6.39 7.78
N GLY A 198 5.65 -7.61 7.63
CA GLY A 198 4.86 -8.00 6.45
C GLY A 198 3.48 -7.35 6.41
N LEU A 199 2.88 -7.05 7.57
CA LEU A 199 1.67 -6.22 7.69
C LEU A 199 1.89 -4.75 7.34
N ALA A 200 3.11 -4.25 7.55
CA ALA A 200 3.49 -2.86 7.30
C ALA A 200 4.09 -2.63 5.90
N ALA A 201 4.42 -3.69 5.17
CA ALA A 201 5.00 -3.65 3.82
C ALA A 201 3.94 -3.45 2.74
#